data_AF-A0A1I1CUQ5-F1
#
_entry.id   AF-A0A1I1CUQ5-F1
#
_cell.length_a   1.000
_cell.length_b   1.000
_cell.length_c   1.000
_cell.angle_alpha   90.00
_cell.angle_beta   90.00
_cell.angle_gamma   90.00
#
_symmetry.space_group_name_H-M   'P 1'
#
loop_
_entity.id
_entity.type
_entity.pdbx_description
1 polymer ?
#
loop_
_entity_poly.entity_id
_entity_poly.type
_entity_poly.pdbx_seq_one_letter_code
_entity_poly.pdbx_strand_id
1 'polypeptide(L)'
;MLEIKIGEQGALFEICVNGQIQKITLDMLHPIWRDIKDNGIEDIEYLSADICGDLVACCACVSQGQGGIVFVWDTVTESIVHYSDGCYAVRALVCDDMVYTIREVHGYGIRARLELDHCPFGTKDTEFECENCEIDDHICFAEDKRDYFIDFDENGKAFLVKKDD
;
A
#
# COMPACT_ATOMS: atom_id res chain seq x y z
N MET A 1 -16.37 -11.70 9.17
CA MET A 1 -14.94 -12.08 9.11
C MET A 1 -14.42 -11.61 7.78
N LEU A 2 -13.31 -10.87 7.80
CA LEU A 2 -12.65 -10.32 6.61
C LEU A 2 -11.32 -11.05 6.42
N GLU A 3 -11.08 -11.61 5.24
CA GLU A 3 -9.82 -12.30 4.90
C GLU A 3 -9.34 -11.85 3.52
N ILE A 4 -8.02 -11.78 3.32
CA ILE A 4 -7.41 -11.37 2.05
C ILE A 4 -6.51 -12.49 1.54
N LYS A 5 -6.61 -12.78 0.25
CA LYS A 5 -5.66 -13.59 -0.51
C LYS A 5 -5.06 -12.76 -1.63
N ILE A 6 -3.78 -12.97 -1.90
CA ILE A 6 -3.00 -12.19 -2.87
C ILE A 6 -2.63 -13.09 -4.07
N GLY A 7 -2.89 -12.61 -5.29
CA GLY A 7 -2.38 -13.21 -6.53
C GLY A 7 -3.01 -14.54 -6.95
N GLU A 8 -4.29 -14.79 -6.65
CA GLU A 8 -4.99 -16.02 -7.09
C GLU A 8 -5.84 -15.79 -8.34
N GLN A 9 -5.77 -16.72 -9.31
CA GLN A 9 -6.74 -16.89 -10.42
C GLN A 9 -7.07 -15.62 -11.24
N GLY A 10 -6.07 -14.80 -11.55
CA GLY A 10 -6.24 -13.57 -12.35
C GLY A 10 -6.78 -12.36 -11.57
N ALA A 11 -6.96 -12.50 -10.25
CA ALA A 11 -7.18 -11.38 -9.34
C ALA A 11 -5.84 -10.98 -8.66
N LEU A 12 -5.68 -9.69 -8.42
CA LEU A 12 -4.60 -9.18 -7.58
C LEU A 12 -4.89 -9.47 -6.11
N PHE A 13 -6.15 -9.26 -5.70
CA PHE A 13 -6.63 -9.55 -4.36
C PHE A 13 -7.99 -10.23 -4.41
N GLU A 14 -8.18 -11.26 -3.60
CA GLU A 14 -9.49 -11.79 -3.24
C GLU A 14 -9.79 -11.42 -1.79
N ILE A 15 -10.91 -10.74 -1.57
CA ILE A 15 -11.36 -10.29 -0.25
C ILE A 15 -12.61 -11.08 0.10
N CYS A 16 -12.57 -11.84 1.20
CA CYS A 16 -13.71 -12.58 1.71
C CYS A 16 -14.42 -11.76 2.78
N VAL A 17 -15.59 -11.21 2.48
CA VAL A 17 -16.44 -10.45 3.41
C VAL A 17 -17.61 -11.32 3.84
N ASN A 18 -17.60 -11.82 5.07
CA ASN A 18 -18.69 -12.65 5.62
C ASN A 18 -19.05 -13.86 4.72
N GLY A 19 -18.04 -14.45 4.07
CA GLY A 19 -18.20 -15.60 3.17
C GLY A 19 -18.48 -15.24 1.71
N GLN A 20 -18.65 -13.95 1.37
CA GLN A 20 -18.77 -13.49 0.00
C GLN A 20 -17.40 -13.05 -0.54
N ILE A 21 -17.08 -13.47 -1.76
CA ILE A 21 -15.79 -13.16 -2.40
C ILE A 21 -15.94 -11.91 -3.26
N GLN A 22 -15.15 -10.88 -2.95
CA GLN A 22 -14.89 -9.73 -3.79
C GLN A 22 -13.51 -9.88 -4.43
N LYS A 23 -13.35 -9.39 -5.66
CA LYS A 23 -12.10 -9.51 -6.41
C LYS A 23 -11.64 -8.15 -6.89
N ILE A 24 -10.38 -7.82 -6.61
CA ILE A 24 -9.69 -6.68 -7.19
C ILE A 24 -8.81 -7.21 -8.31
N THR A 25 -9.07 -6.78 -9.54
CA THR A 25 -8.36 -7.24 -10.74
C THR A 25 -7.49 -6.14 -11.33
N LEU A 26 -6.54 -6.51 -12.18
CA LEU A 26 -5.69 -5.55 -12.87
C LEU A 26 -6.50 -4.62 -13.80
N ASP A 27 -7.56 -5.12 -14.43
CA ASP A 27 -8.46 -4.32 -15.27
C ASP A 27 -9.10 -3.14 -14.52
N MET A 28 -9.33 -3.29 -13.21
CA MET A 28 -9.85 -2.21 -12.37
C MET A 28 -8.80 -1.13 -12.08
N LEU A 29 -7.51 -1.51 -12.02
CA LEU A 29 -6.41 -0.59 -11.76
C LEU A 29 -5.89 0.07 -13.04
N HIS A 30 -5.98 -0.59 -14.19
CA HIS A 30 -5.42 -0.08 -15.45
C HIS A 30 -5.86 1.36 -15.82
N PRO A 31 -7.11 1.81 -15.58
CA PRO A 31 -7.50 3.19 -15.85
C PRO A 31 -6.82 4.24 -14.96
N ILE A 32 -6.30 3.82 -13.79
CA ILE A 32 -5.75 4.72 -12.75
C ILE A 32 -4.25 4.48 -12.50
N TRP A 33 -3.69 3.35 -12.91
CA TRP A 33 -2.29 3.00 -12.70
C TRP A 33 -1.50 3.15 -14.01
N ARG A 34 -0.72 4.24 -14.11
CA ARG A 34 -0.06 4.64 -15.35
C ARG A 34 1.18 3.80 -15.71
N ASP A 35 1.76 3.09 -14.74
CA ASP A 35 3.02 2.37 -14.91
C ASP A 35 2.84 0.98 -15.53
N ILE A 36 1.61 0.46 -15.59
CA ILE A 36 1.30 -0.84 -16.17
C ILE A 36 0.54 -0.65 -17.49
N LYS A 37 1.21 -0.88 -18.62
CA LYS A 37 0.68 -0.57 -19.97
C LYS A 37 0.13 -1.77 -20.73
N ASP A 38 0.63 -2.96 -20.42
CA ASP A 38 0.38 -4.16 -21.23
C ASP A 38 -0.52 -5.20 -20.53
N ASN A 39 -1.17 -4.82 -19.41
CA ASN A 39 -2.00 -5.71 -18.57
C ASN A 39 -1.28 -7.01 -18.11
N GLY A 40 0.05 -6.99 -18.09
CA GLY A 40 0.87 -8.10 -17.63
C GLY A 40 0.87 -8.17 -16.11
N ILE A 41 0.12 -9.11 -15.54
CA ILE A 41 0.20 -9.39 -14.10
C ILE A 41 1.60 -9.87 -13.69
N GLU A 42 2.34 -10.43 -14.64
CA GLU A 42 3.74 -10.87 -14.51
C GLU A 42 4.74 -9.74 -14.23
N ASP A 43 4.38 -8.50 -14.56
CA ASP A 43 5.24 -7.33 -14.31
C ASP A 43 5.13 -6.84 -12.87
N ILE A 44 4.10 -7.28 -12.13
CA ILE A 44 3.87 -6.92 -10.74
C ILE A 44 4.85 -7.69 -9.86
N GLU A 45 5.76 -6.95 -9.23
CA GLU A 45 6.85 -7.48 -8.42
C GLU A 45 6.44 -7.63 -6.95
N TYR A 46 5.45 -6.85 -6.51
CA TYR A 46 5.01 -6.81 -5.12
C TYR A 46 3.55 -6.41 -4.99
N LEU A 47 2.89 -7.04 -4.02
CA LEU A 47 1.52 -6.75 -3.59
C LEU A 47 1.47 -6.81 -2.07
N SER A 48 0.79 -5.85 -1.45
CA SER A 48 0.48 -5.87 -0.03
C SER A 48 -0.92 -5.32 0.20
N ALA A 49 -1.56 -5.77 1.28
CA ALA A 49 -2.88 -5.30 1.68
C ALA A 49 -3.08 -5.39 3.19
N ASP A 50 -3.71 -4.38 3.76
CA ASP A 50 -4.07 -4.28 5.17
C ASP A 50 -5.54 -3.92 5.38
N ILE A 51 -6.15 -4.54 6.38
CA ILE A 51 -7.56 -4.38 6.72
C ILE A 51 -7.71 -3.21 7.68
N CYS A 52 -8.48 -2.20 7.29
CA CYS A 52 -8.74 -0.96 8.03
C CYS A 52 -10.25 -0.81 8.28
N GLY A 53 -10.83 -1.69 9.10
CA GLY A 53 -12.28 -1.77 9.26
C GLY A 53 -12.95 -2.34 8.01
N ASP A 54 -13.85 -1.57 7.40
CA ASP A 54 -14.53 -1.93 6.14
C ASP A 54 -13.71 -1.53 4.90
N LEU A 55 -12.53 -0.95 5.10
CA LEU A 55 -11.60 -0.57 4.03
C LEU A 55 -10.45 -1.58 3.95
N VAL A 56 -9.91 -1.75 2.75
CA VAL A 56 -8.67 -2.50 2.51
C VAL A 56 -7.68 -1.59 1.81
N ALA A 57 -6.60 -1.25 2.51
CA ALA A 57 -5.50 -0.44 1.98
C ALA A 57 -4.52 -1.36 1.26
N CYS A 58 -4.27 -1.12 -0.02
CA CYS A 58 -3.44 -1.96 -0.86
C CYS A 58 -2.29 -1.15 -1.45
N CYS A 59 -1.17 -1.83 -1.74
CA CYS A 59 -0.16 -1.31 -2.63
C CYS A 59 0.30 -2.38 -3.63
N ALA A 60 0.73 -1.91 -4.81
CA ALA A 60 1.30 -2.72 -5.86
C ALA A 60 2.48 -1.98 -6.48
N CYS A 61 3.55 -2.69 -6.85
CA CYS A 61 4.69 -2.06 -7.53
C CYS A 61 5.28 -2.92 -8.66
N VAL A 62 5.97 -2.22 -9.56
CA VAL A 62 6.66 -2.70 -10.76
C VAL A 62 8.01 -2.01 -10.86
N SER A 63 8.87 -2.45 -11.79
CA SER A 63 10.12 -1.74 -12.14
C SER A 63 11.04 -1.49 -10.94
N GLN A 64 11.28 -2.51 -10.13
CA GLN A 64 12.05 -2.46 -8.88
C GLN A 64 11.49 -1.41 -7.90
N GLY A 65 10.17 -1.32 -7.83
CA GLY A 65 9.45 -0.35 -7.02
C GLY A 65 9.32 1.04 -7.62
N GLN A 66 9.99 1.38 -8.72
CA GLN A 66 9.93 2.75 -9.27
C GLN A 66 8.56 3.14 -9.81
N GLY A 67 7.78 2.16 -10.28
CA GLY A 67 6.38 2.35 -10.63
C GLY A 67 5.51 1.67 -9.59
N GLY A 68 4.41 2.31 -9.19
CA GLY A 68 3.55 1.74 -8.17
C GLY A 68 2.31 2.55 -7.90
N ILE A 69 1.37 1.91 -7.23
CA ILE A 69 0.09 2.51 -6.84
C ILE A 69 -0.24 2.11 -5.41
N VAL A 70 -0.68 3.09 -4.64
CA VAL A 70 -1.42 2.86 -3.38
C VAL A 70 -2.88 3.09 -3.68
N PHE A 71 -3.75 2.20 -3.24
CA PHE A 71 -5.20 2.33 -3.45
C PHE A 71 -5.99 1.74 -2.29
N VAL A 72 -7.20 2.24 -2.07
CA VAL A 72 -8.10 1.74 -1.03
C VAL A 72 -9.36 1.20 -1.65
N TRP A 73 -9.68 -0.04 -1.30
CA TRP A 73 -10.93 -0.71 -1.64
C TRP A 73 -11.93 -0.57 -0.48
N ASP A 74 -13.12 -0.07 -0.79
CA ASP A 74 -14.24 -0.07 0.14
C ASP A 74 -15.07 -1.34 -0.05
N THR A 75 -15.11 -2.18 0.99
CA THR A 75 -15.80 -3.48 0.95
C THR A 75 -17.33 -3.35 0.97
N VAL A 76 -17.87 -2.19 1.36
CA VAL A 76 -19.31 -1.90 1.39
C VAL A 76 -19.80 -1.47 0.02
N THR A 77 -19.07 -0.55 -0.63
CA THR A 77 -19.44 -0.06 -1.97
C THR A 77 -18.84 -0.86 -3.12
N GLU A 78 -17.93 -1.79 -2.82
CA GLU A 78 -17.20 -2.61 -3.79
C GLU A 78 -16.50 -1.75 -4.84
N SER A 79 -15.78 -0.72 -4.38
CA SER A 79 -15.16 0.25 -5.27
C SER A 79 -13.84 0.80 -4.74
N ILE A 80 -13.00 1.29 -5.67
CA ILE A 80 -11.78 2.01 -5.31
C ILE A 80 -12.15 3.45 -4.93
N VAL A 81 -11.93 3.77 -3.66
CA VAL A 81 -12.30 5.07 -3.07
C VAL A 81 -11.12 6.03 -2.94
N HIS A 82 -9.90 5.50 -3.03
CA HIS A 82 -8.66 6.27 -2.99
C HIS A 82 -7.63 5.65 -3.94
N TYR A 83 -6.83 6.48 -4.60
CA TYR A 83 -5.57 6.08 -5.22
C TYR A 83 -4.57 7.23 -5.25
N SER A 84 -3.31 6.92 -4.99
CA SER A 84 -2.19 7.85 -4.96
C SER A 84 -0.92 7.20 -5.52
N ASP A 85 0.16 7.98 -5.60
CA ASP A 85 1.49 7.45 -5.94
C ASP A 85 1.88 6.30 -5.01
N GLY A 86 2.39 5.21 -5.58
CA GLY A 86 2.89 4.06 -4.84
C GLY A 86 4.34 3.72 -5.17
N CYS A 87 5.11 4.67 -5.69
CA CYS A 87 6.54 4.50 -5.89
C CYS A 87 7.23 4.01 -4.61
N TYR A 88 7.87 2.85 -4.67
CA TYR A 88 8.51 2.16 -3.55
C TYR A 88 7.58 1.76 -2.41
N ALA A 89 6.27 1.81 -2.59
CA ALA A 89 5.31 1.45 -1.55
C ALA A 89 5.40 -0.05 -1.22
N VAL A 90 5.47 -0.35 0.08
CA VAL A 90 5.51 -1.72 0.62
C VAL A 90 4.34 -2.03 1.54
N ARG A 91 3.69 -0.98 2.06
CA ARG A 91 2.53 -1.13 2.92
C ARG A 91 1.72 0.16 2.93
N ALA A 92 0.41 0.05 3.09
CA ALA A 92 -0.46 1.19 3.28
C ALA A 92 -1.43 0.93 4.44
N LEU A 93 -1.85 1.98 5.13
CA LEU A 93 -2.83 1.93 6.22
C LEU A 93 -3.76 3.15 6.11
N VAL A 94 -5.06 2.93 6.30
CA VAL A 94 -6.01 4.03 6.51
C VAL A 94 -6.19 4.24 8.00
N CYS A 95 -5.97 5.46 8.46
CA CYS A 95 -6.27 5.88 9.83
C CYS A 95 -6.86 7.28 9.79
N ASP A 96 -8.01 7.46 10.45
CA ASP A 96 -8.81 8.68 10.38
C ASP A 96 -9.05 9.13 8.92
N ASP A 97 -8.74 10.39 8.61
CA ASP A 97 -8.92 10.99 7.28
C ASP A 97 -7.65 10.90 6.42
N MET A 98 -6.73 9.98 6.73
CA MET A 98 -5.41 9.89 6.09
C MET A 98 -5.08 8.47 5.60
N VAL A 99 -4.29 8.40 4.54
CA VAL A 99 -3.64 7.17 4.07
C VAL A 99 -2.16 7.32 4.32
N TYR A 100 -1.62 6.42 5.14
CA TYR A 100 -0.20 6.34 5.48
C TYR A 100 0.44 5.23 4.65
N THR A 101 1.63 5.48 4.10
CA THR A 101 2.34 4.53 3.25
C THR A 101 3.76 4.34 3.77
N ILE A 102 4.17 3.07 3.92
CA ILE A 102 5.57 2.72 4.13
C ILE A 102 6.22 2.59 2.76
N ARG A 103 7.37 3.24 2.55
CA ARG A 103 8.16 3.14 1.33
C ARG A 103 9.54 2.57 1.58
N GLU A 104 10.02 1.68 0.71
CA GLU A 104 11.39 1.15 0.73
C GLU A 104 12.25 1.88 -0.31
N VAL A 105 12.90 2.97 0.11
CA VAL A 105 13.65 3.83 -0.80
C VAL A 105 15.09 3.36 -0.97
N HIS A 106 15.49 3.16 -2.23
CA HIS A 106 16.84 2.77 -2.62
C HIS A 106 17.58 3.93 -3.29
N GLY A 107 18.76 4.30 -2.76
CA GLY A 107 19.66 5.26 -3.39
C GLY A 107 20.93 4.58 -3.90
N TYR A 108 21.50 5.07 -5.00
CA TYR A 108 22.79 4.55 -5.47
C TYR A 108 23.89 4.75 -4.41
N GLY A 109 24.48 3.65 -3.95
CA GLY A 109 25.50 3.66 -2.90
C GLY A 109 24.98 3.96 -1.49
N ILE A 110 23.66 3.97 -1.29
CA ILE A 110 23.01 4.19 0.01
C ILE A 110 22.26 2.92 0.39
N ARG A 111 22.36 2.51 1.65
CA ARG A 111 21.58 1.38 2.18
C ARG A 111 20.09 1.72 2.07
N ALA A 112 19.29 0.74 1.66
CA ALA A 112 17.84 0.86 1.66
C ALA A 112 17.34 1.32 3.04
N ARG A 113 16.36 2.22 3.04
CA ARG A 113 15.71 2.74 4.25
C ARG A 113 14.22 2.72 4.07
N LEU A 114 13.52 2.69 5.19
CA LEU A 114 12.09 2.93 5.19
C LEU A 114 11.81 4.41 5.36
N GLU A 115 10.84 4.88 4.59
CA GLU A 115 10.22 6.19 4.78
C GLU A 115 8.74 5.96 5.06
N LEU A 116 8.13 6.92 5.75
CA LEU A 116 6.70 6.95 5.99
C LEU A 116 6.19 8.25 5.39
N ASP A 117 5.15 8.16 4.58
CA ASP A 117 4.47 9.31 4.01
C ASP A 117 2.96 9.20 4.24
N HIS A 118 2.27 10.30 4.03
CA HIS A 118 0.82 10.36 4.14
C HIS A 118 0.19 11.29 3.10
N CYS A 119 -1.06 11.01 2.79
CA CYS A 119 -1.91 11.91 2.02
C CYS A 119 -3.35 11.83 2.53
N PRO A 120 -4.20 12.83 2.22
CA PRO A 120 -5.61 12.76 2.58
C PRO A 120 -6.32 11.55 1.98
N PHE A 121 -7.14 10.87 2.78
CA PHE A 121 -8.03 9.84 2.30
C PHE A 121 -9.01 10.41 1.26
N GLY A 122 -9.36 9.59 0.27
CA GLY A 122 -10.16 10.03 -0.88
C GLY A 122 -9.39 10.76 -1.99
N THR A 123 -8.06 10.93 -1.86
CA THR A 123 -7.19 11.31 -2.99
C THR A 123 -7.40 10.37 -4.17
N LYS A 124 -7.49 10.94 -5.37
CA LYS A 124 -7.74 10.25 -6.64
C LYS A 124 -6.80 10.78 -7.72
N ASP A 125 -5.52 10.78 -7.39
CA ASP A 125 -4.46 11.28 -8.25
C ASP A 125 -3.13 10.60 -7.93
N THR A 126 -2.60 9.85 -8.90
CA THR A 126 -1.29 9.19 -8.77
C THR A 126 -0.12 10.16 -8.84
N GLU A 127 -0.34 11.43 -9.19
CA GLU A 127 0.69 12.48 -9.18
C GLU A 127 0.60 13.35 -7.92
N PHE A 128 -0.28 13.00 -6.97
CA PHE A 128 -0.37 13.71 -5.70
C PHE A 128 0.94 13.59 -4.92
N GLU A 129 1.51 14.73 -4.55
CA GLU A 129 2.73 14.78 -3.73
C GLU A 129 2.39 14.45 -2.28
N CYS A 130 2.69 13.22 -1.85
CA CYS A 130 2.52 12.81 -0.45
C CYS A 130 3.49 13.56 0.47
N GLU A 131 3.02 13.88 1.67
CA GLU A 131 3.82 14.54 2.70
C GLU A 131 4.61 13.49 3.50
N ASN A 132 5.88 13.76 3.78
CA ASN A 132 6.72 12.86 4.55
C ASN A 132 6.41 12.98 6.05
N CYS A 133 6.21 11.85 6.72
CA CYS A 133 6.19 11.76 8.18
C CYS A 133 7.63 11.78 8.72
N GLU A 134 7.91 12.69 9.65
CA GLU A 134 9.16 12.65 10.42
C GLU A 134 9.18 11.41 11.34
N ILE A 135 9.91 10.39 10.91
CA ILE A 135 10.23 9.19 11.69
C ILE A 135 11.61 9.35 12.34
N ASP A 136 11.79 8.83 13.55
CA ASP A 136 13.09 8.89 14.23
C ASP A 136 14.16 8.17 13.37
N ASP A 137 15.30 8.85 13.16
CA ASP A 137 16.38 8.63 12.17
C ASP A 137 17.06 7.24 12.13
N HIS A 138 16.50 6.20 12.74
CA HIS A 138 17.22 4.95 13.02
C HIS A 138 16.60 3.67 12.45
N ILE A 139 15.62 3.75 11.55
CA ILE A 139 15.09 2.54 10.90
C ILE A 139 15.94 2.17 9.69
N CYS A 140 17.21 1.88 9.98
CA CYS A 140 18.15 1.24 9.07
C CYS A 140 17.88 -0.26 9.07
N PHE A 141 17.08 -0.71 8.11
CA PHE A 141 16.87 -2.10 7.66
C PHE A 141 16.98 -3.20 8.73
N ALA A 142 15.84 -3.77 9.10
CA ALA A 142 15.72 -5.20 9.37
C ALA A 142 15.60 -5.97 8.06
N GLU A 143 16.02 -7.22 8.07
CA GLU A 143 16.24 -8.09 6.90
C GLU A 143 15.03 -8.25 5.95
N ASP A 144 13.80 -7.95 6.40
CA ASP A 144 12.57 -8.04 5.62
C ASP A 144 11.62 -6.84 5.86
N LYS A 145 11.20 -6.18 4.78
CA LYS A 145 10.25 -5.04 4.80
C LYS A 145 8.86 -5.40 5.32
N ARG A 146 8.47 -6.67 5.23
CA ARG A 146 7.16 -7.18 5.68
C ARG A 146 7.01 -7.18 7.20
N ASP A 147 8.13 -7.03 7.92
CA ASP A 147 8.14 -7.00 9.38
C ASP A 147 7.74 -5.62 9.94
N TYR A 148 7.56 -4.60 9.10
CA TYR A 148 7.25 -3.25 9.54
C TYR A 148 5.78 -2.90 9.40
N PHE A 149 5.26 -2.22 10.43
CA PHE A 149 3.87 -1.83 10.60
C PHE A 149 3.81 -0.35 10.97
N ILE A 150 2.67 0.28 10.71
CA ILE A 150 2.40 1.66 11.14
C ILE A 150 1.63 1.59 12.45
N ASP A 151 2.07 2.36 13.44
CA ASP A 151 1.38 2.56 14.72
C ASP A 151 1.36 4.05 15.08
N PHE A 152 0.57 4.42 16.08
CA PHE A 152 0.31 5.81 16.46
C PHE A 152 0.53 6.05 17.94
N ASP A 153 1.20 7.15 18.28
CA ASP A 153 1.41 7.52 19.68
C ASP A 153 0.12 8.11 20.30
N GLU A 154 0.17 8.47 21.58
CA GLU A 154 -0.96 9.08 22.29
C GLU A 154 -1.41 10.43 21.71
N ASN A 155 -0.59 11.07 20.86
CA ASN A 155 -0.86 12.33 20.19
C ASN A 155 -1.29 12.13 18.73
N GLY A 156 -1.39 10.88 18.24
CA GLY A 156 -1.72 10.56 16.86
C GLY A 156 -0.54 10.72 15.89
N LYS A 157 0.70 10.84 16.38
CA LYS A 157 1.89 10.83 15.52
C LYS A 157 2.15 9.41 15.04
N ALA A 158 2.18 9.22 13.72
CA ALA A 158 2.50 7.93 13.12
C ALA A 158 3.99 7.59 13.26
N PHE A 159 4.29 6.34 13.57
CA PHE A 159 5.65 5.79 13.62
C PHE A 159 5.67 4.36 13.10
N LEU A 160 6.87 3.85 12.79
CA LEU A 160 7.05 2.49 12.31
C LEU A 160 7.42 1.55 13.46
N VAL A 161 6.71 0.44 13.56
CA VAL A 161 6.96 -0.65 14.49
C VAL A 161 7.50 -1.85 13.73
N LYS A 162 8.59 -2.44 14.21
CA LYS A 162 9.03 -3.75 13.75
C LYS A 162 8.30 -4.82 14.56
N LYS A 163 7.74 -5.82 13.90
CA LYS A 163 7.21 -7.01 14.55
C LYS A 163 8.37 -7.75 15.25
N ASP A 164 8.24 -7.94 16.55
CA ASP A 164 9.09 -8.84 17.31
C ASP A 164 8.62 -10.29 17.07
N ASP A 165 9.56 -11.22 16.87
CA ASP A 165 9.32 -12.66 16.72
C ASP A 165 8.68 -13.30 17.98
#